data_AF-A0A377N9S0-F1
#
_entry.id   AF-A0A377N9S0-F1
#
_cell.length_a   1.000
_cell.length_b   1.000
_cell.length_c   1.000
_cell.angle_alpha   90.00
_cell.angle_beta   90.00
_cell.angle_gamma   90.00
#
_symmetry.space_group_name_H-M   'P 1'
#
loop_
_entity.id
_entity.type
_entity.pdbx_description
1 polymer ?
#
loop_
_entity_poly.entity_id
_entity_poly.type
_entity_poly.pdbx_seq_one_letter_code
_entity_poly.pdbx_strand_id
1 'polypeptide(L)' 'MGLDATRILVMSQVLLSFGIALALLPLLAFTGNRELMGEMVNSKGIQWAGRVIVLLVVSLNLYLLIGMLK' A
#
# COMPACT_ATOMS: atom_id res chain seq x y z
N MET A 1 -30.57 14.80 -0.94
CA MET A 1 -29.52 13.98 -1.60
C MET A 1 -28.24 14.12 -0.79
N GLY A 2 -28.17 13.50 0.39
CA GLY A 2 -26.93 13.42 1.15
C GLY A 2 -26.16 12.22 0.61
N LEU A 3 -24.96 12.43 0.08
CA LEU A 3 -24.04 11.33 -0.18
C LEU A 3 -23.90 10.54 1.13
N ASP A 4 -24.24 9.26 1.11
CA ASP A 4 -24.16 8.40 2.28
C ASP A 4 -22.76 8.55 2.90
N ALA A 5 -22.70 9.10 4.12
CA ALA A 5 -21.44 9.40 4.80
C ALA A 5 -20.52 8.17 4.84
N THR A 6 -21.10 6.97 4.93
CA THR A 6 -20.41 5.68 4.82
C THR A 6 -19.62 5.53 3.53
N ARG A 7 -20.16 5.93 2.37
CA ARG A 7 -19.50 5.85 1.06
C ARG A 7 -18.29 6.79 0.99
N ILE A 8 -18.41 7.99 1.57
CA ILE A 8 -17.32 8.96 1.67
C ILE A 8 -16.20 8.43 2.58
N LEU A 9 -16.58 7.82 3.71
CA LEU A 9 -15.65 7.29 4.71
C LEU A 9 -14.82 6.14 4.15
N VAL A 10 -15.47 5.20 3.45
CA VAL A 10 -14.79 4.08 2.80
C VAL A 10 -13.94 4.54 1.62
N MET A 11 -14.41 5.49 0.80
CA MET A 11 -13.60 6.12 -0.25
C MET A 11 -12.31 6.74 0.32
N SER A 12 -12.43 7.42 1.46
CA SER A 12 -11.27 8.02 2.14
C SER A 12 -10.30 6.95 2.62
N GLN A 13 -10.80 5.85 3.18
CA GLN A 13 -9.98 4.70 3.59
C GLN A 13 -9.23 4.06 2.42
N VAL A 14 -9.92 3.84 1.31
CA VAL A 14 -9.30 3.25 0.10
C VAL A 14 -8.20 4.16 -0.42
N LEU A 15 -8.48 5.46 -0.56
CA LEU A 15 -7.51 6.44 -1.04
C LEU A 15 -6.29 6.54 -0.12
N LEU A 16 -6.50 6.58 1.20
CA LEU A 16 -5.41 6.64 2.18
C LEU A 16 -4.54 5.38 2.15
N SER A 17 -5.16 4.21 2.00
CA SER A 17 -4.45 2.92 1.93
C SER A 17 -3.62 2.80 0.66
N PHE A 18 -4.11 3.31 -0.48
CA PHE A 18 -3.31 3.46 -1.69
C PHE A 18 -2.10 4.38 -1.47
N GLY A 19 -2.28 5.49 -0.76
CA GLY A 19 -1.18 6.39 -0.37
C GLY A 19 -0.09 5.67 0.43
N ILE A 20 -0.48 4.82 1.39
CA ILE A 20 0.46 4.02 2.19
C ILE A 20 1.19 3.00 1.32
N ALA A 21 0.49 2.30 0.43
CA ALA A 21 1.11 1.34 -0.49
C ALA A 21 2.11 2.01 -1.43
N LEU A 22 1.77 3.19 -1.97
CA LEU A 22 2.64 4.00 -2.81
C LEU A 22 3.83 4.59 -2.05
N ALA A 23 3.72 4.86 -0.75
CA ALA A 23 4.85 5.29 0.08
C ALA A 23 5.79 4.12 0.42
N LEU A 24 5.23 2.92 0.66
CA LEU A 24 5.99 1.71 0.99
C LEU A 24 6.86 1.21 -0.17
N LEU A 25 6.37 1.27 -1.42
CA LEU A 25 7.10 0.86 -2.63
C LEU A 25 8.50 1.52 -2.76
N PRO A 26 8.62 2.87 -2.78
CA PRO A 26 9.90 3.55 -2.86
C PRO A 26 10.69 3.38 -1.57
N LEU A 27 10.08 3.37 -0.38
CA LEU A 27 10.80 3.08 0.87
C LEU A 27 11.52 1.73 0.83
N LEU A 28 10.86 0.69 0.31
CA LEU A 28 11.47 -0.61 0.08
C LEU A 28 12.57 -0.56 -1.00
N ALA A 29 12.35 0.18 -2.07
CA ALA A 29 13.34 0.34 -3.14
C ALA A 29 14.59 1.10 -2.66
N PHE A 30 14.42 2.15 -1.86
CA PHE A 30 15.49 2.95 -1.27
C PHE A 30 16.25 2.16 -0.21
N THR A 31 15.56 1.47 0.70
CA THR A 31 16.21 0.64 1.73
C THR A 31 16.87 -0.62 1.16
N GLY A 32 16.43 -1.09 -0.01
CA GLY A 32 17.05 -2.19 -0.73
C GLY A 32 18.25 -1.80 -1.60
N ASN A 33 18.52 -0.50 -1.79
CA ASN A 33 19.56 -0.05 -2.70
C ASN A 33 20.94 -0.04 -2.02
N ARG A 34 21.83 -0.92 -2.49
CA ARG A 34 23.24 -1.02 -2.08
C ARG A 34 24.02 0.28 -2.31
N GLU A 35 23.69 1.04 -3.35
CA GLU A 35 24.36 2.32 -3.63
C GLU A 35 23.99 3.42 -2.62
N LEU A 36 22.78 3.37 -2.03
CA LEU A 36 22.31 4.40 -1.10
C LEU A 36 22.53 4.03 0.37
N MET A 37 22.52 2.74 0.72
CA MET A 37 22.59 2.26 2.12
C MET A 37 23.94 1.63 2.53
N GLY A 38 24.87 1.46 1.58
CA GLY A 38 26.22 0.93 1.87
C GLY A 38 26.21 -0.55 2.27
N GLU A 39 26.70 -0.89 3.47
CA GLU A 39 26.71 -2.26 3.99
C GLU A 39 25.40 -2.68 4.71
N MET A 40 24.58 -1.71 5.15
CA MET A 40 23.36 -1.98 5.93
C MET A 40 22.12 -2.18 5.04
N VAL A 41 22.27 -2.99 4.00
CA VAL A 41 21.24 -3.12 2.96
C VAL A 41 20.18 -4.10 3.41
N ASN A 42 18.92 -3.74 3.22
CA ASN A 42 17.83 -4.65 3.51
C ASN A 42 18.01 -5.95 2.71
N SER A 43 17.99 -7.08 3.42
CA SER A 43 18.11 -8.39 2.79
C SER A 43 16.95 -8.61 1.80
N LYS A 44 17.17 -9.46 0.79
CA LYS A 44 16.13 -9.80 -0.20
C LYS A 44 14.81 -10.25 0.46
N GLY A 45 14.86 -10.78 1.69
CA GLY A 45 13.69 -11.16 2.47
C GLY A 45 12.78 -10.00 2.85
N ILE A 46 13.33 -8.85 3.22
CA ILE A 46 12.51 -7.67 3.60
C ILE A 46 11.89 -7.02 2.37
N GLN A 47 12.62 -7.00 1.24
CA GLN A 47 12.03 -6.58 -0.03
C GLN A 47 10.86 -7.48 -0.45
N TRP A 48 10.98 -8.80 -0.27
CA TRP A 48 9.90 -9.74 -0.56
C TRP A 48 8.71 -9.55 0.38
N ALA A 49 8.97 -9.42 1.68
CA ALA A 49 7.93 -9.19 2.69
C ALA A 49 7.12 -7.91 2.40
N GLY A 50 7.78 -6.79 2.11
CA GLY A 50 7.05 -5.56 1.80
C GLY A 50 6.30 -5.64 0.46
N ARG A 51 6.80 -6.38 -0.54
CA ARG A 51 6.08 -6.62 -1.79
C ARG A 51 4.81 -7.45 -1.57
N VAL A 52 4.86 -8.46 -0.68
CA VAL A 52 3.69 -9.22 -0.25
C VAL A 52 2.69 -8.34 0.50
N ILE A 53 3.16 -7.51 1.44
CA ILE A 53 2.29 -6.60 2.21
C ILE A 53 1.59 -5.61 1.26
N VAL A 54 2.32 -5.00 0.32
CA VAL A 54 1.74 -4.09 -0.67
C VAL A 54 0.68 -4.80 -1.52
N LEU A 55 0.98 -6.00 -2.04
CA LEU A 55 0.00 -6.78 -2.80
C LEU A 55 -1.25 -7.10 -1.99
N LEU A 56 -1.08 -7.48 -0.73
CA LEU A 56 -2.18 -7.86 0.17
C LEU A 56 -3.06 -6.64 0.48
N VAL A 57 -2.46 -5.51 0.85
CA VAL A 57 -3.17 -4.25 1.11
C VAL A 57 -3.94 -3.78 -0.13
N VAL A 58 -3.30 -3.77 -1.30
CA VAL A 58 -3.96 -3.35 -2.55
C VAL A 58 -5.13 -4.29 -2.89
N SER A 59 -4.95 -5.60 -2.76
CA SER A 59 -5.99 -6.60 -3.05
C SER A 59 -7.21 -6.45 -2.14
N LEU A 60 -6.99 -6.28 -0.83
CA LEU A 60 -8.06 -6.06 0.16
C LEU A 60 -8.81 -4.75 -0.09
N ASN A 61 -8.09 -3.67 -0.40
CA ASN A 61 -8.73 -2.39 -0.73
C ASN A 61 -9.54 -2.49 -2.03
N LEU A 62 -9.04 -3.19 -3.04
CA LEU A 62 -9.75 -3.38 -4.30
C LEU A 62 -11.02 -4.22 -4.12
N TYR A 63 -10.95 -5.28 -3.30
CA TYR A 63 -12.11 -6.10 -2.94
C TYR A 63 -13.19 -5.26 -2.25
N LEU A 64 -12.80 -4.44 -1.28
CA LEU A 64 -13.71 -3.57 -0.55
C LEU A 64 -14.33 -2.50 -1.48
N LEU A 65 -13.51 -1.92 -2.37
CA LEU A 65 -13.96 -0.98 -3.39
C LEU A 65 -14.99 -1.58 -4.35
N ILE A 66 -14.71 -2.77 -4.89
CA ILE A 66 -15.63 -3.49 -5.79
C ILE A 66 -16.92 -3.85 -5.07
N GLY A 67 -16.83 -4.29 -3.81
CA GLY A 67 -17.99 -4.58 -2.96
C GLY A 67 -18.84 -3.34 -2.66
N MET A 68 -18.27 -2.14 -2.67
CA MET A 68 -19.00 -0.88 -2.48
C MET A 68 -19.54 -0.26 -3.77
N LEU A 69 -18.90 -0.57 -4.90
CA LEU A 69 -19.32 -0.11 -6.22
C LEU A 69 -20.49 -0.93 -6.77
N LYS A 70 -20.58 -2.20 -6.35
CA LYS A 70 -21.66 -3.13 -6.69
C LYS A 70 -22.85 -2.97 -5.75
#